data_AF-A0A536UXQ9-F1
#
_entry.id   AF-A0A536UXQ9-F1
#
_cell.length_a   1.000
_cell.length_b   1.000
_cell.length_c   1.000
_cell.angle_alpha   90.00
_cell.angle_beta   90.00
_cell.angle_gamma   90.00
#
_symmetry.space_group_name_H-M   'P 1'
#
loop_
_entity.id
_entity.type
_entity.pdbx_description
1 polymer ?
#
loop_
_entity_poly.entity_id
_entity_poly.type
_entity_poly.pdbx_seq_one_letter_code
_entity_poly.pdbx_strand_id
1 'polypeptide(L)'
;MLQQQQSLTITPQDIQRGYVDVSTGTSLRTRTNDRNGFLVNFDSRSNVFEHVSVTGIGGTVEIGSGGGAVHAAYSGPESVAQLSYRFYLAQGVQSGNYPWPLQISASVSY
;
A
#
# COMPACT_ATOMS: atom_id res chain seq x y z
N MET A 1 3.94 -14.98 -2.33
CA MET A 1 2.72 -14.67 -3.12
C MET A 1 2.23 -13.28 -2.74
N LEU A 2 1.82 -12.49 -3.72
CA LEU A 2 1.26 -11.15 -3.52
C LEU A 2 -0.21 -11.20 -3.90
N GLN A 3 -1.09 -10.79 -2.99
CA GLN A 3 -2.51 -10.62 -3.24
C GLN A 3 -2.89 -9.18 -2.91
N GLN A 4 -3.48 -8.46 -3.85
CA GLN A 4 -3.92 -7.08 -3.65
C GLN A 4 -5.33 -6.90 -4.16
N GLN A 5 -6.03 -5.89 -3.62
CA GLN A 5 -7.30 -5.44 -4.18
C GLN A 5 -7.09 -4.99 -5.63
N GLN A 6 -8.09 -5.23 -6.47
CA GLN A 6 -8.03 -4.88 -7.90
C GLN A 6 -8.58 -3.48 -8.16
N SER A 7 -9.42 -2.98 -7.26
CA SER A 7 -10.05 -1.67 -7.38
C SER A 7 -10.17 -0.98 -6.02
N LEU A 8 -10.24 0.34 -6.07
CA LEU A 8 -10.52 1.21 -4.94
C LEU A 8 -11.89 1.84 -5.16
N THR A 9 -12.83 1.50 -4.27
CA THR A 9 -14.15 2.13 -4.24
C THR A 9 -14.09 3.38 -3.38
N ILE A 10 -14.42 4.52 -3.96
CA ILE A 10 -14.50 5.81 -3.29
C ILE A 10 -15.97 6.17 -3.15
N THR A 11 -16.47 6.27 -1.92
CA THR A 11 -17.86 6.65 -1.66
C THR A 11 -18.01 8.16 -1.48
N PRO A 12 -19.23 8.72 -1.61
CA PRO A 12 -19.45 10.13 -1.29
C PRO A 12 -19.08 10.49 0.16
N GLN A 13 -19.16 9.53 1.09
CA GLN A 13 -18.75 9.72 2.49
C GLN A 13 -17.23 9.86 2.61
N ASP A 14 -16.48 9.14 1.79
CA ASP A 14 -15.02 9.24 1.76
C ASP A 14 -14.56 10.59 1.16
N ILE A 15 -15.25 11.09 0.13
CA ILE A 15 -15.03 12.44 -0.40
C ILE A 15 -15.23 13.49 0.70
N GLN A 16 -16.32 13.38 1.48
CA GLN A 16 -16.59 14.32 2.57
C GLN A 16 -15.55 14.25 3.70
N ARG A 17 -14.99 13.07 3.96
CA ARG A 17 -13.92 12.87 4.95
C ARG A 17 -12.54 13.32 4.43
N GLY A 18 -12.35 13.30 3.11
CA GLY A 18 -11.08 13.56 2.44
C GLY A 18 -10.13 12.37 2.37
N TYR A 19 -10.56 11.18 2.82
CA TYR A 19 -9.74 9.96 2.78
C TYR A 19 -10.58 8.69 2.70
N VAL A 20 -9.98 7.63 2.17
CA VAL A 20 -10.54 6.26 2.11
C VAL A 20 -9.66 5.33 2.93
N ASP A 21 -10.28 4.61 3.87
CA ASP A 21 -9.61 3.55 4.63
C ASP A 21 -9.85 2.18 3.97
N VAL A 22 -8.77 1.50 3.61
CA VAL A 22 -8.79 0.13 3.07
C VAL A 22 -8.03 -0.78 4.03
N SER A 23 -8.78 -1.54 4.81
CA SER A 23 -8.21 -2.56 5.69
C SER A 23 -7.77 -3.77 4.86
N THR A 24 -6.56 -4.27 5.10
CA THR A 24 -6.04 -5.49 4.47
C THR A 24 -6.10 -5.42 2.93
N GLY A 25 -5.80 -4.25 2.35
CA GLY A 25 -5.81 -4.05 0.90
C GLY A 25 -4.75 -4.86 0.15
N THR A 26 -3.72 -5.34 0.86
CA THR A 26 -2.70 -6.21 0.29
C THR A 26 -2.23 -7.23 1.32
N SER A 27 -2.10 -8.48 0.88
CA SER A 27 -1.46 -9.56 1.62
C SER A 27 -0.20 -9.96 0.87
N LEU A 28 0.95 -9.68 1.49
CA LEU A 28 2.26 -10.04 0.96
C LEU A 28 2.80 -11.19 1.79
N ARG A 29 2.86 -12.38 1.18
CA ARG A 29 3.58 -13.51 1.73
C ARG A 29 4.97 -13.57 1.11
N THR A 30 5.98 -13.30 1.93
CA THR A 30 7.39 -13.40 1.56
C THR A 30 8.00 -14.66 2.15
N ARG A 31 8.84 -15.33 1.37
CA ARG A 31 9.73 -16.38 1.85
C ARG A 31 11.15 -15.92 1.55
N THR A 32 11.92 -15.62 2.59
CA THR A 32 13.31 -15.15 2.43
C THR A 32 14.21 -15.91 3.41
N ASN A 33 15.35 -16.38 2.92
CA ASN A 33 16.43 -16.89 3.75
C ASN A 33 17.42 -15.78 4.15
N ASP A 34 17.26 -14.58 3.59
CA ASP A 34 18.11 -13.44 3.89
C ASP A 34 17.67 -12.76 5.19
N ARG A 35 18.60 -12.67 6.14
CA ARG A 35 18.38 -12.04 7.45
C ARG A 35 18.37 -10.52 7.38
N ASN A 36 18.76 -9.93 6.26
CA ASN A 36 18.71 -8.48 6.02
C ASN A 36 17.29 -7.98 5.69
N GLY A 37 16.31 -8.89 5.53
CA GLY A 37 14.93 -8.54 5.22
C GLY A 37 14.70 -8.35 3.73
N PHE A 38 13.78 -7.45 3.37
CA PHE A 38 13.46 -7.14 1.98
C PHE A 38 12.93 -5.71 1.84
N LEU A 39 13.04 -5.15 0.64
CA LEU A 39 12.42 -3.87 0.30
C LEU A 39 11.03 -4.12 -0.28
N VAL A 40 10.08 -3.27 0.10
CA VAL A 40 8.77 -3.16 -0.50
C VAL A 40 8.71 -1.82 -1.23
N ASN A 41 8.64 -1.89 -2.56
CA ASN A 41 8.45 -0.72 -3.41
C ASN A 41 6.97 -0.49 -3.62
N PHE A 42 6.59 0.78 -3.52
CA PHE A 42 5.25 1.30 -3.74
C PHE A 42 5.30 2.28 -4.90
N ASP A 43 4.66 1.92 -6.00
CA ASP A 43 4.56 2.77 -7.19
C ASP A 43 3.14 3.32 -7.28
N SER A 44 2.99 4.64 -7.31
CA SER A 44 1.71 5.27 -7.55
C SER A 44 1.33 5.12 -9.02
N ARG A 45 0.14 4.57 -9.29
CA ARG A 45 -0.41 4.37 -10.63
C ARG A 45 -1.61 5.26 -10.94
N SER A 46 -2.02 6.09 -9.98
CA SER A 46 -3.22 6.92 -10.11
C SER A 46 -3.04 8.25 -9.41
N ASN A 47 -3.74 9.27 -9.91
CA ASN A 47 -3.79 10.62 -9.36
C ASN A 47 -5.03 10.86 -8.48
N VAL A 48 -5.75 9.82 -8.08
CA VAL A 48 -6.94 9.93 -7.20
C VAL A 48 -6.58 10.20 -5.73
N PHE A 49 -5.30 10.17 -5.38
CA PHE A 49 -4.82 10.42 -4.02
C PHE A 49 -3.56 11.29 -4.06
N GLU A 50 -3.35 12.09 -3.02
CA GLU A 50 -2.15 12.94 -2.87
C GLU A 50 -1.02 12.17 -2.17
N HIS A 51 -1.39 11.44 -1.12
CA HIS A 51 -0.49 10.58 -0.35
C HIS A 51 -1.30 9.45 0.28
N VAL A 52 -0.60 8.39 0.67
CA VAL A 52 -1.19 7.21 1.31
C VAL A 52 -0.39 6.85 2.55
N SER A 53 -1.09 6.63 3.66
CA SER A 53 -0.47 6.00 4.83
C SER A 53 -0.65 4.49 4.72
N VAL A 54 0.47 3.76 4.73
CA VAL A 54 0.52 2.30 4.70
C VAL A 54 0.87 1.79 6.08
N THR A 55 0.09 0.84 6.61
CA THR A 55 0.37 0.16 7.88
C THR A 55 0.52 -1.33 7.66
N GLY A 56 1.30 -2.01 8.52
CA GLY A 56 1.45 -3.47 8.47
C GLY A 56 2.81 -3.99 7.97
N ILE A 57 3.78 -3.10 7.72
CA ILE A 57 5.21 -3.44 7.45
C ILE A 57 6.06 -3.09 8.68
N GLY A 58 5.64 -3.53 9.87
CA GLY A 58 6.35 -3.22 11.12
C GLY A 58 6.21 -1.78 11.62
N GLY A 59 5.43 -0.94 10.92
CA GLY A 59 5.10 0.42 11.30
C GLY A 59 4.07 1.06 10.37
N THR A 60 3.85 2.36 10.56
CA THR A 60 3.09 3.23 9.65
C THR A 60 4.07 4.01 8.80
N VAL A 61 3.87 4.03 7.49
CA VAL A 61 4.74 4.73 6.54
C VAL A 61 3.89 5.56 5.59
N GLU A 62 4.30 6.78 5.30
CA GLU A 62 3.61 7.64 4.35
C GLU A 62 4.32 7.59 3.01
N ILE A 63 3.56 7.27 1.96
CA ILE A 63 4.03 7.25 0.58
C ILE A 63 3.33 8.38 -0.16
N GLY A 64 4.10 9.30 -0.73
CA GLY A 64 3.56 10.38 -1.57
C GLY A 64 3.12 9.87 -2.95
N SER A 65 2.54 10.77 -3.74
CA SER A 65 2.12 10.50 -5.13
C SER A 65 3.27 10.08 -6.07
N GLY A 66 4.52 10.30 -5.69
CA GLY A 66 5.71 9.84 -6.42
C GLY A 66 6.12 8.39 -6.16
N GLY A 67 5.44 7.69 -5.25
CA GLY A 67 5.85 6.37 -4.78
C GLY A 67 6.93 6.43 -3.71
N GLY A 68 7.47 5.26 -3.35
CA GLY A 68 8.51 5.13 -2.33
C GLY A 68 8.89 3.68 -2.06
N ALA A 69 9.96 3.48 -1.31
CA ALA A 69 10.41 2.15 -0.89
C ALA A 69 10.50 2.08 0.64
N VAL A 70 10.08 0.96 1.20
CA VAL A 70 10.12 0.70 2.64
C VAL A 70 10.92 -0.55 2.90
N HIS A 71 11.84 -0.48 3.85
CA HIS A 71 12.55 -1.67 4.33
C HIS A 71 11.69 -2.43 5.33
N ALA A 72 11.38 -3.68 4.99
CA ALA A 72 10.72 -4.63 5.87
C ALA A 72 11.78 -5.47 6.59
N ALA A 73 11.81 -5.35 7.92
CA ALA A 73 12.72 -6.12 8.75
C ALA A 73 12.47 -7.63 8.62
N TYR A 74 13.54 -8.42 8.73
CA TYR A 74 13.44 -9.87 8.74
C TYR A 74 12.66 -10.34 9.97
N SER A 75 11.54 -11.03 9.74
CA SER A 75 10.70 -11.61 10.80
C SER A 75 10.68 -13.14 10.79
N GLY A 76 11.42 -13.78 9.88
CA GLY A 76 11.50 -15.23 9.76
C GLY A 76 11.61 -15.73 8.32
N PRO A 77 11.77 -17.06 8.14
CA PRO A 77 11.92 -17.66 6.81
C PRO A 77 10.65 -17.56 5.96
N GLU A 78 9.48 -17.47 6.59
CA GLU A 78 8.19 -17.18 5.96
C GLU A 78 7.46 -16.14 6.81
N SER A 79 7.05 -15.04 6.16
CA SER A 79 6.34 -13.95 6.80
C SER A 79 5.14 -13.55 5.96
N VAL A 80 4.02 -13.25 6.62
CA VAL A 80 2.82 -12.70 5.99
C VAL A 80 2.61 -11.29 6.52
N ALA A 81 2.76 -10.30 5.64
CA ALA A 81 2.44 -8.92 5.93
C ALA A 81 1.06 -8.57 5.37
N GLN A 82 0.17 -8.10 6.24
CA GLN A 82 -1.14 -7.59 5.88
C GLN A 82 -1.09 -6.08 5.90
N LEU A 83 -1.18 -5.48 4.71
CA LEU A 83 -1.06 -4.04 4.53
C LEU A 83 -2.43 -3.41 4.52
N SER A 84 -2.61 -2.41 5.38
CA SER A 84 -3.78 -1.54 5.35
C SER A 84 -3.37 -0.16 4.87
N TYR A 85 -4.30 0.54 4.23
CA TYR A 85 -4.05 1.79 3.54
C TYR A 85 -5.05 2.84 3.97
N ARG A 86 -4.57 4.07 4.15
CA ARG A 86 -5.40 5.26 4.19
C ARG A 86 -5.01 6.15 3.02
N PHE A 87 -5.86 6.21 2.01
CA PHE A 87 -5.65 7.06 0.85
C PHE A 87 -6.24 8.44 1.11
N TYR A 88 -5.41 9.47 1.15
CA TYR A 88 -5.88 10.84 1.21
C TYR A 88 -6.19 11.32 -0.20
N LEU A 89 -7.46 11.64 -0.43
CA LEU A 89 -7.99 11.88 -1.76
C LEU A 89 -7.50 13.21 -2.32
N ALA A 90 -7.22 13.23 -3.62
CA ALA A 90 -6.89 14.46 -4.32
C ALA A 90 -8.12 15.36 -4.47
N GLN A 91 -7.88 16.67 -4.55
CA GLN A 91 -8.92 17.65 -4.81
C GLN A 91 -9.66 17.34 -6.13
N GLY A 92 -10.99 17.36 -6.09
CA GLY A 92 -11.83 17.13 -7.27
C GLY A 92 -12.07 15.67 -7.65
N VAL A 93 -11.61 14.70 -6.83
CA VAL A 93 -11.97 13.29 -7.02
C VAL A 93 -13.45 13.07 -6.81
N GLN A 94 -14.07 12.27 -7.69
CA GLN A 94 -15.48 11.92 -7.61
C GLN A 94 -15.65 10.54 -6.96
N SER A 95 -16.82 10.30 -6.37
CA SER A 95 -17.18 8.97 -5.92
C SER A 95 -17.30 8.02 -7.11
N GLY A 96 -16.74 6.82 -6.99
CA GLY A 96 -16.73 5.83 -8.06
C GLY A 96 -15.82 4.66 -7.75
N ASN A 97 -15.74 3.71 -8.67
CA ASN A 97 -14.79 2.61 -8.58
C ASN A 97 -13.61 2.89 -9.51
N TYR A 98 -12.41 2.95 -8.93
CA TYR A 98 -11.17 3.21 -9.65
C TYR A 98 -10.30 1.96 -9.67
N PRO A 99 -9.43 1.78 -10.67
CA PRO A 99 -8.37 0.78 -10.60
C PRO A 99 -7.54 0.97 -9.34
N TRP A 100 -7.03 -0.12 -8.78
CA TRP A 100 -6.20 -0.05 -7.58
C TRP A 100 -5.03 0.93 -7.80
N PRO A 101 -4.91 1.98 -6.98
CA PRO A 101 -4.10 3.15 -7.33
C PRO A 101 -2.61 2.97 -6.99
N LEU A 102 -2.24 1.84 -6.37
CA LEU A 102 -0.87 1.50 -6.04
C LEU A 102 -0.45 0.21 -6.73
N GLN A 103 0.80 0.11 -7.11
CA GLN A 103 1.45 -1.16 -7.39
C GLN A 103 2.48 -1.42 -6.31
N ILE A 104 2.55 -2.67 -5.89
CA ILE A 104 3.48 -3.10 -4.86
C ILE A 104 4.36 -4.17 -5.44
N SER A 105 5.65 -4.06 -5.18
CA SER A 105 6.62 -5.08 -5.50
C SER A 105 7.56 -5.30 -4.31
N ALA A 106 7.99 -6.53 -4.10
CA ALA A 106 8.99 -6.85 -3.09
C ALA A 106 10.29 -7.23 -3.81
N SER A 107 11.42 -6.75 -3.31
CA SER A 107 12.75 -7.06 -3.85
C SER A 107 13.71 -7.31 -2.70
N VAL A 108 14.59 -8.30 -2.86
CA VAL A 108 15.64 -8.56 -1.87
C VAL A 108 16.73 -7.50 -2.05
N SER A 109 17.16 -6.86 -0.96
CA SER A 109 18.36 -6.01 -0.99
C SER A 109 19.56 -6.94 -0.95
N TYR A 110 20.38 -6.92 -2.01
CA TYR A 110 21.67 -7.61 -2.08
C TYR A 110 22.79 -6.78 -1.45
#